data_AF-A0AA48QWX5-F1
#
_entry.id   AF-A0AA48QWX5-F1
#
_cell.length_a   1.000
_cell.length_b   1.000
_cell.length_c   1.000
_cell.angle_alpha   90.00
_cell.angle_beta   90.00
_cell.angle_gamma   90.00
#
_symmetry.space_group_name_H-M   'P 1'
#
loop_
_entity.id
_entity.type
_entity.pdbx_description
1 polymer ?
#
loop_
_entity_poly.entity_id
_entity_poly.type
_entity_poly.pdbx_seq_one_letter_code
_entity_poly.pdbx_strand_id
1 'polypeptide(L)'
;MRDPMRSAWLCLVYPSLSSFGIKGQEVPHSEDETYSDKSQELDREGPHHVIKCPLPDKNIVPPAPIEQLGLWSPSLSDFDKWKGRAVDCVTDKLSVKKIPEVISEATGKMFDTMQVTRELFEMDEARASNPQIHLNSCVFAEDLIKDTPIKESRRLVEGFWDLGDWCLQAGGVEKNGV
;
A
#
# COMPACT_ATOMS: atom_id res chain seq x y z
N MET A 1 35.59 9.72 -15.86
CA MET A 1 34.70 10.85 -15.57
C MET A 1 33.31 10.28 -15.37
N ARG A 2 32.74 10.38 -14.17
CA ARG A 2 31.35 9.98 -13.90
C ARG A 2 30.46 11.16 -14.28
N ASP A 3 29.44 10.89 -15.07
CA ASP A 3 28.45 11.86 -15.54
C ASP A 3 27.66 12.44 -14.34
N PRO A 4 27.79 13.74 -14.03
CA PRO A 4 27.12 14.36 -12.88
C PRO A 4 25.59 14.48 -13.05
N MET A 5 25.02 14.14 -14.22
CA MET A 5 23.57 14.09 -14.40
C MET A 5 22.92 12.77 -13.95
N ARG A 6 23.69 11.68 -13.73
CA ARG A 6 23.12 10.40 -13.26
C ARG A 6 22.86 10.32 -11.75
N SER A 7 23.36 11.27 -10.96
CA SER A 7 23.29 11.21 -9.48
C SER A 7 22.06 11.90 -8.85
N ALA A 8 21.11 12.37 -9.66
CA ALA A 8 19.91 13.06 -9.18
C ALA A 8 18.62 12.22 -9.25
N TRP A 9 18.67 10.99 -9.78
CA TRP A 9 17.50 10.23 -10.16
C TRP A 9 17.36 9.01 -9.25
N LEU A 10 16.16 8.83 -8.69
CA LEU A 10 15.67 7.61 -8.05
C LEU A 10 16.07 7.41 -6.58
N CYS A 11 15.29 8.02 -5.70
CA CYS A 11 15.03 7.44 -4.38
C CYS A 11 13.60 6.88 -4.43
N LEU A 12 13.46 5.55 -4.33
CA LEU A 12 12.15 4.93 -4.10
C LEU A 12 11.76 5.25 -2.66
N VAL A 13 10.90 6.25 -2.50
CA VAL A 13 10.45 6.68 -1.18
C VAL A 13 9.38 5.69 -0.70
N TYR A 14 9.67 5.00 0.39
CA TYR A 14 8.70 4.19 1.10
C TYR A 14 7.91 5.13 2.03
N PRO A 15 6.57 5.07 2.07
CA PRO A 15 5.82 5.87 3.04
C PRO A 15 6.15 5.38 4.45
N SER A 16 6.98 6.13 5.17
CA SER A 16 6.94 6.12 6.63
C SER A 16 5.80 7.04 7.05
N LEU A 17 4.89 6.53 7.88
CA LEU A 17 3.99 7.40 8.64
C LEU A 17 4.87 8.14 9.65
N SER A 18 5.25 9.39 9.38
CA SER A 18 6.06 10.19 10.31
C SER A 18 5.38 10.33 11.67
N SER A 19 4.05 10.43 11.66
CA SER A 19 3.20 10.32 12.85
C SER A 19 1.76 10.03 12.42
N PHE A 20 0.95 9.49 13.32
CA PHE A 20 -0.51 9.52 13.19
C PHE A 20 -1.14 9.96 14.51
N GLY A 21 -2.25 10.69 14.42
CA GLY A 21 -2.96 11.23 15.57
C GLY A 21 -4.06 10.29 16.04
N ILE A 22 -4.02 9.87 17.31
CA ILE A 22 -5.16 9.21 17.98
C ILE A 22 -5.68 10.16 19.05
N LYS A 23 -6.93 10.63 18.91
CA LYS A 23 -7.61 11.47 19.92
C LYS A 23 -6.80 12.70 20.36
N GLY A 24 -6.11 13.35 19.42
CA GLY A 24 -5.30 14.54 19.70
C GLY A 24 -3.92 14.27 20.29
N GLN A 25 -3.52 12.99 20.42
CA GLN A 25 -2.17 12.61 20.79
C GLN A 25 -1.40 12.17 19.55
N GLU A 26 -0.26 12.81 19.30
CA GLU A 26 0.67 12.45 18.24
C GLU A 26 1.51 11.26 18.72
N VAL A 27 1.45 10.14 18.00
CA VAL A 27 2.29 8.97 18.28
C VAL A 27 3.45 8.97 17.28
N PRO A 28 4.70 9.18 17.72
CA PRO A 28 5.85 9.11 16.83
C PRO A 28 6.12 7.66 16.42
N HIS A 29 6.35 7.41 15.14
CA HIS A 29 6.91 6.13 14.68
C HIS A 29 8.42 6.14 14.95
N SER A 30 8.95 5.08 15.56
CA SER A 30 10.37 4.96 15.90
C SER A 30 11.29 4.63 14.71
N GLU A 31 10.84 4.90 13.49
CA GLU A 31 11.60 4.69 12.24
C GLU A 31 11.68 6.01 11.46
N ASP A 32 12.10 7.07 12.15
CA ASP A 32 12.42 8.37 11.57
C ASP A 32 13.77 8.30 10.83
N GLU A 33 13.79 7.61 9.70
CA GLU A 33 14.65 8.00 8.60
C GLU A 33 13.77 8.63 7.53
N THR A 34 13.52 9.92 7.67
CA THR A 34 12.92 10.74 6.62
C THR A 34 13.84 10.73 5.39
N TYR A 35 13.53 9.91 4.39
CA TYR A 35 14.21 9.94 3.10
C TYR A 35 13.83 11.20 2.34
N SER A 36 14.83 11.94 1.85
CA SER A 36 14.59 13.20 1.14
C SER A 36 13.81 12.94 -0.15
N ASP A 37 12.65 13.56 -0.27
CA ASP A 37 11.81 13.47 -1.46
C ASP A 37 12.53 14.10 -2.65
N LYS A 38 12.90 13.27 -3.63
CA LYS A 38 13.41 13.71 -4.94
C LYS A 38 12.56 13.11 -6.06
N SER A 39 11.25 12.98 -5.83
CA SER A 39 10.32 12.67 -6.92
C SER A 39 10.33 13.83 -7.91
N GLN A 40 10.57 13.52 -9.18
CA GLN A 40 10.45 14.50 -10.24
C GLN A 40 9.00 14.90 -10.40
N GLU A 41 8.77 16.20 -10.53
CA GLU A 41 7.54 16.75 -11.09
C GLU A 41 7.39 16.22 -12.52
N LEU A 42 6.54 15.22 -12.71
CA LEU A 42 6.07 14.84 -14.04
C LEU A 42 5.17 15.97 -14.53
N ASP A 43 5.65 16.76 -15.49
CA ASP A 43 4.90 17.84 -16.15
C ASP A 43 3.57 17.31 -16.74
N ARG A 44 2.50 17.35 -15.95
CA ARG A 44 1.11 17.09 -16.37
C ARG A 44 0.22 18.17 -15.76
N GLU A 45 -0.71 18.72 -16.54
CA GLU A 45 -1.59 19.79 -16.08
C GLU A 45 -2.55 19.31 -14.97
N GLY A 46 -2.51 19.95 -13.80
CA GLY A 46 -3.36 19.70 -12.64
C GLY A 46 -2.60 19.13 -11.42
N PRO A 47 -3.21 19.13 -10.21
CA PRO A 47 -2.61 18.49 -9.04
C PRO A 47 -2.56 16.97 -9.27
N HIS A 48 -1.37 16.46 -9.61
CA HIS A 48 -1.12 15.04 -9.86
C HIS A 48 -0.59 14.39 -8.58
N HIS A 49 -1.33 13.40 -8.06
CA HIS A 49 -0.93 12.67 -6.86
C HIS A 49 -0.30 11.34 -7.24
N VAL A 50 0.98 11.14 -6.92
CA VAL A 50 1.68 9.87 -7.18
C VAL A 50 1.65 9.00 -5.93
N ILE A 51 1.10 7.79 -6.05
CA ILE A 51 1.16 6.77 -5.00
C ILE A 51 2.56 6.19 -4.97
N LYS A 52 3.24 6.40 -3.84
CA LYS A 52 4.59 5.90 -3.60
C LYS A 52 4.57 4.41 -3.25
N CYS A 53 4.57 3.57 -4.29
CA CYS A 53 4.66 2.12 -4.18
C CYS A 53 5.85 1.61 -5.00
N PRO A 54 6.90 1.10 -4.36
CA PRO A 54 8.13 0.66 -5.01
C PRO A 54 8.02 -0.77 -5.53
N LEU A 55 6.88 -1.08 -6.16
CA LEU A 55 6.59 -2.35 -6.79
C LEU A 55 6.19 -2.08 -8.24
N PRO A 56 6.54 -2.97 -9.18
CA PRO A 56 6.07 -2.82 -10.54
C PRO A 56 4.54 -2.84 -10.64
N ASP A 57 4.00 -2.04 -11.56
CA ASP A 57 2.56 -1.81 -11.76
C ASP A 57 1.70 -3.07 -11.86
N LYS A 58 2.27 -4.14 -12.42
CA LYS A 58 1.60 -5.43 -12.62
C LYS A 58 1.51 -6.29 -11.36
N ASN A 59 2.34 -6.02 -10.36
CA ASN A 59 2.40 -6.84 -9.15
C ASN A 59 1.14 -6.65 -8.33
N ILE A 60 0.71 -7.75 -7.72
CA ILE A 60 -0.50 -7.79 -6.90
C ILE A 60 -0.12 -7.52 -5.45
N VAL A 61 -0.88 -6.63 -4.82
CA VAL A 61 -0.82 -6.37 -3.38
C VAL A 61 -2.20 -6.68 -2.81
N PRO A 62 -2.31 -7.65 -1.88
CA PRO A 62 -3.58 -7.95 -1.22
C PRO A 62 -3.82 -6.97 -0.05
N PRO A 63 -4.83 -6.09 -0.11
CA PRO A 63 -5.12 -5.18 0.99
C PRO A 63 -6.07 -5.81 2.02
N ALA A 64 -5.95 -5.31 3.25
CA ALA A 64 -6.97 -5.40 4.28
C ALA A 64 -7.08 -4.05 5.00
N PRO A 65 -8.30 -3.53 5.21
CA PRO A 65 -8.52 -2.31 5.97
C PRO A 65 -8.16 -2.54 7.44
N ILE A 66 -7.16 -1.80 7.93
CA ILE A 66 -6.60 -2.01 9.27
C ILE A 66 -7.66 -1.83 10.37
N GLU A 67 -8.59 -0.89 10.16
CA GLU A 67 -9.69 -0.58 11.07
C GLU A 67 -10.65 -1.76 11.26
N GLN A 68 -10.72 -2.67 10.29
CA GLN A 68 -11.59 -3.84 10.34
C GLN A 68 -10.85 -5.13 10.67
N LEU A 69 -9.54 -5.11 10.97
CA LEU A 69 -8.83 -6.35 11.33
C LEU A 69 -9.48 -7.08 12.51
N GLY A 70 -10.12 -6.36 13.43
CA GLY A 70 -10.88 -6.94 14.53
C GLY A 70 -12.00 -7.88 14.10
N LEU A 71 -12.57 -7.71 12.89
CA LEU A 71 -13.60 -8.61 12.36
C LEU A 71 -13.05 -10.03 12.14
N TRP A 72 -11.79 -10.16 11.75
CA TRP A 72 -11.10 -11.45 11.55
C TRP A 72 -10.55 -12.05 12.85
N SER A 73 -11.11 -11.67 13.99
CA SER A 73 -10.86 -12.31 15.28
C SER A 73 -12.02 -13.23 15.70
N PRO A 74 -12.37 -14.27 14.92
CA PRO A 74 -13.46 -15.18 15.29
C PRO A 74 -13.11 -16.05 16.51
N SER A 75 -11.84 -16.04 16.95
CA SER A 75 -11.43 -16.65 18.22
C SER A 75 -12.09 -15.99 19.43
N LEU A 76 -12.57 -14.75 19.31
CA LEU A 76 -13.35 -14.08 20.35
C LEU A 76 -14.74 -14.70 20.53
N SER A 77 -15.29 -15.34 19.49
CA SER A 77 -16.60 -16.00 19.55
C SER A 77 -16.52 -17.51 19.76
N ASP A 78 -15.42 -18.17 19.36
CA ASP A 78 -15.23 -19.63 19.52
C ASP A 78 -13.74 -20.02 19.63
N PHE A 79 -13.13 -19.80 20.80
CA PHE A 79 -11.69 -20.04 20.99
C PHE A 79 -11.27 -21.48 20.67
N ASP A 80 -12.05 -22.49 21.08
CA ASP A 80 -11.67 -23.90 20.91
C ASP A 80 -11.60 -24.30 19.43
N LYS A 81 -12.50 -23.75 18.59
CA LYS A 81 -12.46 -23.95 17.14
C LYS A 81 -11.22 -23.32 16.50
N TRP A 82 -10.81 -22.15 16.98
CA TRP A 82 -9.80 -21.30 16.32
C TRP A 82 -8.39 -21.41 16.92
N LYS A 83 -8.24 -22.02 18.09
CA LYS A 83 -6.96 -22.19 18.77
C LYS A 83 -5.91 -22.83 17.85
N GLY A 84 -4.77 -22.16 17.70
CA GLY A 84 -3.63 -22.64 16.93
C GLY A 84 -3.79 -22.55 15.40
N ARG A 85 -4.85 -21.91 14.90
CA ARG A 85 -5.06 -21.68 13.45
C ARG A 85 -4.58 -20.28 13.05
N ALA A 86 -3.99 -20.18 11.87
CA ALA A 86 -3.76 -18.90 11.20
C ALA A 86 -5.02 -18.48 10.44
N VAL A 87 -5.29 -17.17 10.40
CA VAL A 87 -6.40 -16.58 9.66
C VAL A 87 -5.83 -15.49 8.76
N ASP A 88 -5.90 -15.70 7.45
CA ASP A 88 -5.52 -14.67 6.49
C ASP A 88 -6.60 -13.59 6.44
N CYS A 89 -6.20 -12.36 6.72
CA CYS A 89 -7.06 -11.18 6.68
C CYS A 89 -6.85 -10.51 5.33
N VAL A 90 -7.76 -10.72 4.39
CA VAL A 90 -7.63 -10.14 3.05
C VAL A 90 -9.00 -9.84 2.47
N THR A 91 -9.11 -8.64 1.92
CA THR A 91 -10.36 -8.15 1.34
C THR A 91 -10.30 -8.08 -0.16
N ASP A 92 -9.15 -7.90 -0.81
CA ASP A 92 -9.10 -7.70 -2.27
C ASP A 92 -7.83 -8.29 -2.92
N LYS A 93 -7.77 -8.25 -4.26
CA LYS A 93 -6.59 -8.56 -5.08
C LYS A 93 -6.39 -7.47 -6.11
N LEU A 94 -5.60 -6.46 -5.77
CA LEU A 94 -5.38 -5.31 -6.66
C LEU A 94 -3.94 -5.32 -7.17
N SER A 95 -3.76 -5.01 -8.44
CA SER A 95 -2.44 -4.65 -8.93
C SER A 95 -2.05 -3.27 -8.42
N VAL A 96 -0.75 -2.99 -8.34
CA VAL A 96 -0.23 -1.65 -8.00
C VAL A 96 -0.85 -0.58 -8.90
N LYS A 97 -1.04 -0.89 -10.19
CA LYS A 97 -1.75 -0.01 -11.13
C LYS A 97 -3.23 0.21 -10.80
N LYS A 98 -3.92 -0.80 -10.27
CA LYS A 98 -5.36 -0.70 -10.00
C LYS A 98 -5.67 0.12 -8.75
N ILE A 99 -4.75 0.18 -7.79
CA ILE A 99 -4.90 0.97 -6.56
C ILE A 99 -5.20 2.46 -6.83
N PRO A 100 -4.39 3.22 -7.59
CA PRO A 100 -4.69 4.62 -7.88
C PRO A 100 -5.97 4.80 -8.70
N GLU A 101 -6.35 3.84 -9.55
CA GLU A 101 -7.63 3.91 -10.28
C GLU A 101 -8.81 3.88 -9.31
N VAL A 102 -8.82 2.96 -8.34
CA VAL A 102 -9.87 2.85 -7.33
C VAL A 102 -9.94 4.10 -6.45
N ILE A 103 -8.78 4.60 -6.01
CA ILE A 103 -8.71 5.83 -5.21
C ILE A 103 -9.17 7.04 -6.02
N SER A 104 -8.81 7.12 -7.30
CA SER A 104 -9.24 8.21 -8.19
C SER A 104 -10.74 8.20 -8.39
N GLU A 105 -11.33 7.02 -8.61
CA GLU A 105 -12.78 6.84 -8.74
C GLU A 105 -13.51 7.26 -7.46
N ALA A 106 -13.02 6.82 -6.30
CA ALA A 106 -13.63 7.16 -5.02
C ALA A 106 -13.54 8.67 -4.70
N THR A 107 -12.38 9.28 -4.96
CA THR A 107 -12.07 10.67 -4.55
C THR A 107 -12.45 11.74 -5.58
N GLY A 108 -12.61 11.36 -6.85
CA GLY A 108 -12.69 12.30 -7.97
C GLY A 108 -11.37 13.04 -8.28
N LYS A 109 -10.26 12.67 -7.64
CA LYS A 109 -8.93 13.25 -7.88
C LYS A 109 -8.09 12.31 -8.73
N MET A 110 -7.13 12.84 -9.47
CA MET A 110 -6.24 12.02 -10.30
C MET A 110 -5.06 11.48 -9.47
N PHE A 111 -4.97 10.16 -9.37
CA PHE A 111 -3.82 9.45 -8.82
C PHE A 111 -3.12 8.61 -9.90
N ASP A 112 -1.80 8.43 -9.77
CA ASP A 112 -0.98 7.59 -10.66
C ASP A 112 0.05 6.79 -9.84
N THR A 113 0.68 5.81 -10.47
CA THR A 113 1.77 5.06 -9.85
C THR A 113 3.11 5.76 -10.10
N MET A 114 4.15 5.29 -9.41
CA MET A 114 5.54 5.62 -9.74
C MET A 114 6.03 5.00 -11.07
N GLN A 115 5.20 4.19 -11.72
CA GLN A 115 5.50 3.46 -12.96
C GLN A 115 6.81 2.65 -12.86
N VAL A 116 7.03 2.01 -11.71
CA VAL A 116 8.23 1.21 -11.44
C VAL A 116 8.28 0.06 -12.44
N THR A 117 9.41 -0.08 -13.15
CA THR A 117 9.65 -1.23 -14.01
C THR A 117 10.34 -2.35 -13.22
N ARG A 118 10.37 -3.56 -13.78
CA ARG A 118 11.08 -4.67 -13.14
C ARG A 118 12.58 -4.39 -13.04
N GLU A 119 13.15 -3.83 -14.10
CA GLU A 119 14.56 -3.47 -14.17
C GLU A 119 14.91 -2.45 -13.08
N LEU A 120 14.06 -1.43 -12.90
CA LEU A 120 14.26 -0.41 -11.87
C LEU A 120 14.15 -1.00 -10.46
N PHE A 121 13.19 -1.89 -10.23
CA PHE A 121 13.05 -2.60 -8.97
C PHE A 121 14.30 -3.42 -8.63
N GLU A 122 14.92 -4.07 -9.61
CA GLU A 122 16.07 -4.97 -9.41
C GLU A 122 17.43 -4.25 -9.27
N MET A 123 17.49 -2.93 -9.46
CA MET A 123 18.73 -2.15 -9.33
C MET A 123 19.29 -2.19 -7.90
N ASP A 124 20.63 -2.20 -7.79
CA ASP A 124 21.31 -2.18 -6.50
C ASP A 124 20.98 -0.90 -5.71
N GLU A 125 20.81 0.24 -6.38
CA GLU A 125 20.43 1.50 -5.75
C GLU A 125 19.02 1.45 -5.16
N ALA A 126 18.08 0.83 -5.86
CA ALA A 126 16.71 0.63 -5.37
C ALA A 126 16.70 -0.25 -4.11
N ARG A 127 17.48 -1.33 -4.12
CA ARG A 127 17.68 -2.21 -2.96
C ARG A 127 18.38 -1.51 -1.80
N ALA A 128 19.44 -0.75 -2.08
CA ALA A 128 20.25 -0.11 -1.05
C ALA A 128 19.52 1.03 -0.33
N SER A 129 18.54 1.67 -1.00
CA SER A 129 17.76 2.76 -0.40
C SER A 129 16.97 2.34 0.83
N ASN A 130 16.37 1.15 0.81
CA ASN A 130 15.72 0.52 1.98
C ASN A 130 15.71 -1.01 1.81
N PRO A 131 16.75 -1.71 2.28
CA PRO A 131 16.91 -3.15 2.03
C PRO A 131 15.79 -4.01 2.63
N GLN A 132 15.21 -3.59 3.76
CA GLN A 132 14.18 -4.36 4.45
C GLN A 132 12.86 -4.30 3.70
N ILE A 133 12.42 -3.10 3.28
CA ILE A 133 11.18 -3.02 2.52
C ILE A 133 11.38 -3.56 1.10
N HIS A 134 12.57 -3.41 0.49
CA HIS A 134 12.86 -4.09 -0.76
C HIS A 134 12.72 -5.62 -0.63
N LEU A 135 13.28 -6.21 0.43
CA LEU A 135 13.14 -7.65 0.71
C LEU A 135 11.67 -8.06 0.92
N ASN A 136 10.90 -7.28 1.67
CA ASN A 136 9.45 -7.52 1.83
C ASN A 136 8.72 -7.41 0.47
N SER A 137 9.11 -6.44 -0.34
CA SER A 137 8.54 -6.22 -1.68
C SER A 137 8.83 -7.39 -2.62
N CYS A 138 9.96 -8.10 -2.46
CA CYS A 138 10.25 -9.30 -3.24
C CYS A 138 9.16 -10.38 -3.10
N VAL A 139 8.51 -10.48 -1.94
CA VAL A 139 7.39 -11.42 -1.72
C VAL A 139 6.28 -11.22 -2.75
N PHE A 140 5.96 -9.98 -3.08
CA PHE A 140 4.95 -9.62 -4.09
C PHE A 140 5.54 -9.56 -5.50
N ALA A 141 6.79 -9.08 -5.63
CA ALA A 141 7.47 -8.95 -6.91
C ALA A 141 7.67 -10.31 -7.60
N GLU A 142 7.93 -11.34 -6.80
CA GLU A 142 8.19 -12.72 -7.23
C GLU A 142 6.97 -13.64 -7.09
N ASP A 143 5.80 -13.09 -6.70
CA ASP A 143 4.55 -13.84 -6.53
C ASP A 143 4.71 -15.05 -5.59
N LEU A 144 5.36 -14.84 -4.44
CA LEU A 144 5.60 -15.89 -3.44
C LEU A 144 4.31 -16.22 -2.64
N ILE A 145 3.29 -15.36 -2.71
CA ILE A 145 1.96 -15.57 -2.12
C ILE A 145 0.97 -15.88 -3.25
N LYS A 146 0.95 -17.14 -3.70
CA LYS A 146 0.17 -17.55 -4.89
C LYS A 146 -1.33 -17.67 -4.63
N ASP A 147 -1.69 -18.15 -3.45
CA ASP A 147 -3.05 -18.59 -3.12
C ASP A 147 -3.70 -17.74 -2.02
N THR A 148 -3.68 -16.41 -2.18
CA THR A 148 -4.34 -15.51 -1.23
C THR A 148 -5.84 -15.84 -1.13
N PRO A 149 -6.35 -16.32 0.02
CA PRO A 149 -7.66 -16.98 0.11
C PRO A 149 -8.78 -15.96 0.33
N ILE A 150 -9.03 -15.10 -0.65
CA ILE A 150 -9.95 -13.96 -0.53
C ILE A 150 -11.39 -14.41 -0.27
N LYS A 151 -11.84 -15.46 -0.96
CA LYS A 151 -13.20 -15.96 -0.80
C LYS A 151 -13.41 -16.56 0.59
N GLU A 152 -12.42 -17.29 1.08
CA GLU A 152 -12.44 -17.89 2.42
C GLU A 152 -12.39 -16.79 3.48
N SER A 153 -11.49 -15.82 3.33
CA SER A 153 -11.33 -14.70 4.26
C SER A 153 -12.61 -13.87 4.36
N ARG A 154 -13.21 -13.49 3.22
CA ARG A 154 -14.49 -12.76 3.16
C ARG A 154 -15.69 -13.54 3.71
N ARG A 155 -15.64 -14.88 3.76
CA ARG A 155 -16.71 -15.70 4.36
C ARG A 155 -16.67 -15.68 5.88
N LEU A 156 -15.55 -15.30 6.49
CA LEU A 156 -15.42 -15.27 7.94
C LEU A 156 -16.04 -14.03 8.57
N VAL A 157 -16.26 -12.98 7.79
CA VAL A 157 -16.67 -11.67 8.27
C VAL A 157 -17.78 -11.09 7.38
N GLU A 158 -18.77 -10.46 7.99
CA GLU A 158 -19.78 -9.70 7.26
C GLU A 158 -19.39 -8.21 7.24
N GLY A 159 -19.81 -7.48 6.20
CA GLY A 159 -19.60 -6.04 6.11
C GLY A 159 -18.14 -5.59 5.96
N PHE A 160 -17.25 -6.48 5.48
CA PHE A 160 -15.90 -6.09 5.11
C PHE A 160 -15.93 -4.99 4.03
N TRP A 161 -14.93 -4.11 4.06
CA TRP A 161 -14.70 -3.08 3.07
C TRP A 161 -13.64 -3.58 2.08
N ASP A 162 -13.92 -3.43 0.79
CA ASP A 162 -12.84 -3.41 -0.20
C ASP A 162 -12.11 -2.04 -0.17
N LEU A 163 -11.13 -1.84 -1.06
CA LEU A 163 -10.37 -0.58 -1.06
C LEU A 163 -11.28 0.63 -1.38
N GLY A 164 -12.29 0.47 -2.24
CA GLY A 164 -13.21 1.54 -2.59
C GLY A 164 -14.11 1.91 -1.42
N ASP A 165 -14.67 0.91 -0.74
CA ASP A 165 -15.42 1.10 0.49
C ASP A 165 -14.57 1.79 1.57
N TRP A 166 -13.31 1.34 1.74
CA TRP A 166 -12.40 1.95 2.71
C TRP A 166 -12.17 3.43 2.42
N CYS A 167 -11.97 3.81 1.14
CA CYS A 167 -11.84 5.23 0.76
C CYS A 167 -13.03 6.07 1.21
N LEU A 168 -14.26 5.55 1.07
CA LEU A 168 -15.49 6.25 1.43
C LEU A 168 -15.77 6.28 2.94
N GLN A 169 -15.39 5.23 3.67
CA GLN A 169 -15.73 5.05 5.08
C GLN A 169 -14.66 5.63 6.03
N ALA A 170 -13.39 5.39 5.72
CA ALA A 170 -12.25 5.72 6.58
C ALA A 170 -11.21 6.61 5.90
N GLY A 171 -11.16 6.61 4.56
CA GLY A 171 -10.22 7.39 3.76
C GLY A 171 -10.50 8.90 3.72
N GLY A 172 -11.51 9.38 4.46
CA GLY A 172 -11.83 10.81 4.57
C GLY A 172 -12.37 11.44 3.29
N VAL A 173 -12.93 10.63 2.39
CA VAL A 173 -13.51 11.11 1.13
C VAL A 173 -14.95 11.55 1.35
N GLU A 174 -15.23 12.84 1.16
CA GLU A 174 -16.60 13.31 1.03
C GLU A 174 -17.16 12.82 -0.30
N LYS A 175 -18.24 12.02 -0.25
CA LYS A 175 -18.91 11.52 -1.44
C LYS A 175 -19.34 12.72 -2.27
N ASN A 176 -18.77 12.91 -3.46
CA ASN A 176 -19.15 14.00 -4.35
C ASN A 176 -20.67 13.93 -4.57
N GLY A 177 -21.38 14.93 -4.05
CA GLY A 177 -22.82 15.03 -4.19
C GLY A 177 -23.18 15.09 -5.67
N VAL A 178 -23.99 14.14 -6.10
CA VAL A 178 -24.79 14.28 -7.32
C VAL A 178 -25.93 15.25 -7.02
#